data_AF-A0A7S3DQT6-F1
#
_entry.id   AF-A0A7S3DQT6-F1
#
_cell.length_a   1.000
_cell.length_b   1.000
_cell.length_c   1.000
_cell.angle_alpha   90.00
_cell.angle_beta   90.00
_cell.angle_gamma   90.00
#
_symmetry.space_group_name_H-M   'P 1'
#
loop_
_entity.id
_entity.type
_entity.pdbx_description
1 polymer ?
#
loop_
_entity_poly.entity_id
_entity_poly.type
_entity_poly.pdbx_seq_one_letter_code
_entity_poly.pdbx_strand_id
1 'polypeptide(L)'
;AAWKEFGRTVLQFTSCQLNLMFMVALVLLYLGILAYKFFWIQSSWRSVYIVTTILGGIFSILQVLLIYDITFGLSPFWFAVGDDAFAEFVSGIQFLPTTIMMVHLCPEGSEGASYAMFTTVNNAAMNLSS
;
A
#
# COMPACT_ATOMS: atom_id res chain seq x y z
N ALA A 1 4.87 -2.33 -11.42
CA ALA A 1 4.66 -1.32 -12.49
C ALA A 1 3.51 -1.68 -13.45
N ALA A 2 3.20 -2.97 -13.61
CA ALA A 2 2.16 -3.47 -14.52
C ALA A 2 0.78 -2.82 -14.39
N TRP A 3 0.31 -2.50 -13.17
CA TRP A 3 -1.01 -1.89 -12.96
C TRP A 3 -1.15 -0.48 -13.57
N LYS A 4 -0.10 0.34 -13.44
CA LYS A 4 -0.08 1.70 -14.02
C LYS A 4 -0.05 1.65 -15.55
N GLU A 5 0.68 0.69 -16.11
CA GLU A 5 0.71 0.45 -17.56
C GLU A 5 -0.64 -0.06 -18.08
N PHE A 6 -1.35 -0.91 -17.33
CA PHE A 6 -2.72 -1.33 -17.67
C PHE A 6 -3.69 -0.15 -17.70
N GLY A 7 -3.67 0.72 -16.68
CA GLY A 7 -4.48 1.94 -16.66
C GLY A 7 -4.18 2.89 -17.82
N ARG A 8 -2.92 2.95 -18.27
CA ARG A 8 -2.51 3.79 -19.39
C ARG A 8 -2.88 3.20 -20.76
N THR A 9 -2.70 1.90 -20.95
CA THR A 9 -2.84 1.24 -22.26
C THR A 9 -4.26 0.77 -22.53
N VAL A 10 -4.95 0.23 -21.52
CA VAL A 10 -6.30 -0.34 -21.66
C VAL A 10 -7.38 0.70 -21.37
N LEU A 11 -7.21 1.49 -20.31
CA LEU A 11 -8.19 2.52 -19.93
C LEU A 11 -7.89 3.91 -20.50
N GLN A 12 -6.78 4.08 -21.22
CA GLN A 12 -6.40 5.33 -21.91
C GLN A 12 -6.40 6.56 -20.98
N PHE A 13 -5.97 6.41 -19.72
CA PHE A 13 -5.91 7.54 -18.80
C PHE A 13 -4.87 8.58 -19.22
N THR A 14 -5.24 9.85 -19.10
CA THR A 14 -4.33 10.97 -19.38
C THR A 14 -3.27 11.05 -18.28
N SER A 15 -2.04 11.49 -18.61
CA SER A 15 -0.96 11.66 -17.62
C SER A 15 -1.35 12.53 -16.42
N CYS A 16 -2.23 13.52 -16.62
CA CYS A 16 -2.77 14.34 -15.54
C CYS A 16 -3.63 13.54 -14.55
N GLN A 17 -4.46 12.61 -15.06
CA GLN A 17 -5.31 11.75 -14.23
C GLN A 17 -4.47 10.77 -13.40
N LEU A 18 -3.42 10.19 -14.00
CA LEU A 18 -2.49 9.31 -13.29
C LEU A 18 -1.74 10.06 -12.17
N ASN A 19 -1.33 11.30 -12.42
CA ASN A 19 -0.70 12.13 -11.39
C ASN A 19 -1.67 12.50 -10.26
N LEU A 20 -2.95 12.76 -10.58
CA LEU A 20 -3.97 13.01 -9.56
C LEU A 20 -4.23 11.77 -8.70
N MET A 21 -4.29 10.57 -9.30
CA MET A 21 -4.41 9.31 -8.55
C MET A 21 -3.26 9.16 -7.56
N PHE A 22 -2.03 9.39 -8.02
CA PHE A 22 -0.85 9.32 -7.16
C PHE A 22 -0.90 10.34 -6.01
N MET A 23 -1.31 11.57 -6.27
CA MET A 23 -1.47 12.59 -5.21
C MET A 23 -2.51 12.18 -4.17
N VAL A 24 -3.66 11.66 -4.61
CA VAL A 24 -4.72 11.16 -3.71
C VAL A 24 -4.20 9.99 -2.89
N ALA A 25 -3.47 9.07 -3.50
CA ALA A 25 -2.91 7.91 -2.84
C ALA A 25 -1.88 8.31 -1.77
N LEU A 26 -1.01 9.30 -2.03
CA LEU A 26 -0.09 9.84 -1.03
C LEU A 26 -0.79 10.51 0.16
N VAL A 27 -1.85 11.28 -0.09
CA VAL A 27 -2.65 11.91 0.97
C VAL A 27 -3.29 10.84 1.85
N LEU A 28 -3.81 9.77 1.24
CA LEU A 28 -4.40 8.65 1.96
C LEU A 28 -3.38 7.82 2.71
N LEU A 29 -2.17 7.61 2.17
CA LEU A 29 -1.08 6.98 2.88
C LEU A 29 -0.76 7.75 4.17
N TYR A 30 -0.65 9.07 4.08
CA TYR A 30 -0.43 9.92 5.25
C TYR A 30 -1.57 9.81 6.27
N LEU A 31 -2.83 9.82 5.80
CA LEU A 31 -3.99 9.61 6.66
C LEU A 31 -4.00 8.22 7.30
N GLY A 32 -3.57 7.17 6.61
CA GLY A 32 -3.44 5.81 7.14
C GLY A 32 -2.44 5.73 8.29
N ILE A 33 -1.28 6.37 8.14
CA ILE A 33 -0.28 6.46 9.20
C ILE A 33 -0.86 7.20 10.43
N LEU A 34 -1.54 8.32 10.21
CA LEU A 34 -2.19 9.07 11.29
C LEU A 34 -3.30 8.26 11.97
N ALA A 35 -4.14 7.57 11.20
CA ALA A 35 -5.21 6.73 11.72
C ALA A 35 -4.65 5.62 12.64
N TYR A 36 -3.56 4.96 12.24
CA TYR A 36 -2.90 3.99 13.11
C TYR A 36 -2.37 4.66 14.39
N LYS A 37 -1.69 5.82 14.26
CA LYS A 37 -1.12 6.53 15.40
C LYS A 37 -2.16 6.97 16.43
N PHE A 38 -3.34 7.41 15.99
CA PHE A 38 -4.40 7.88 16.88
C PHE A 38 -5.28 6.75 17.45
N PHE A 39 -5.64 5.76 16.64
CA PHE A 39 -6.62 4.74 17.04
C PHE A 39 -6.00 3.40 17.43
N TRP A 40 -5.00 2.92 16.69
CA TRP A 40 -4.48 1.56 16.83
C TRP A 40 -3.18 1.43 17.63
N ILE A 41 -2.62 2.54 18.10
CA ILE A 41 -1.37 2.51 18.87
C ILE A 41 -1.49 1.77 20.20
N GLN A 42 -2.70 1.67 20.76
CA GLN A 42 -3.00 0.91 21.98
C GLN A 42 -3.25 -0.58 21.73
N SER A 43 -3.40 -1.00 20.47
CA SER A 43 -3.68 -2.38 20.10
C SER A 43 -2.40 -3.18 19.82
N SER A 44 -2.49 -4.51 19.84
CA SER A 44 -1.34 -5.36 19.54
C SER A 44 -0.89 -5.19 18.08
N TRP A 45 0.36 -4.77 17.89
CA TRP A 45 0.96 -4.52 16.57
C TRP A 45 0.85 -5.74 15.63
N ARG A 46 0.92 -6.96 16.19
CA ARG A 46 0.76 -8.22 15.45
C ARG A 46 -0.62 -8.37 14.82
N SER A 47 -1.68 -8.06 15.58
CA SER A 47 -3.05 -8.19 15.08
C SER A 47 -3.33 -7.16 13.98
N VAL A 48 -2.85 -5.93 14.14
CA VAL A 48 -3.05 -4.89 13.13
C VAL A 48 -2.29 -5.23 11.84
N TYR A 49 -1.07 -5.76 11.97
CA TYR A 49 -0.30 -6.22 10.81
C TYR A 49 -1.02 -7.35 10.05
N ILE A 50 -1.52 -8.38 10.75
CA ILE A 50 -2.23 -9.49 10.11
C ILE A 50 -3.51 -9.01 9.40
N VAL A 51 -4.31 -8.18 10.07
CA VAL A 51 -5.57 -7.66 9.50
C VAL A 51 -5.30 -6.81 8.26
N THR A 52 -4.30 -5.94 8.31
CA THR A 52 -3.93 -5.10 7.17
C THR A 52 -3.33 -5.90 6.02
N THR A 53 -2.58 -6.97 6.28
CA THR A 53 -2.09 -7.87 5.23
C THR A 53 -3.24 -8.61 4.54
N ILE A 54 -4.22 -9.12 5.32
CA ILE A 54 -5.41 -9.77 4.75
C ILE A 54 -6.21 -8.79 3.90
N LEU A 55 -6.42 -7.56 4.39
CA LEU A 55 -7.10 -6.50 3.63
C LEU A 55 -6.35 -6.17 2.34
N GLY A 56 -5.02 -6.03 2.39
CA GLY A 56 -4.20 -5.82 1.21
C GLY A 56 -4.37 -6.93 0.17
N GLY A 57 -4.41 -8.19 0.60
CA GLY A 57 -4.68 -9.33 -0.28
C GLY A 57 -6.07 -9.28 -0.92
N ILE A 58 -7.10 -8.84 -0.18
CA ILE A 58 -8.46 -8.67 -0.72
C ILE A 58 -8.48 -7.57 -1.80
N PHE A 59 -7.80 -6.45 -1.58
CA PHE A 59 -7.69 -5.39 -2.59
C PHE A 59 -6.94 -5.85 -3.84
N SER A 60 -5.89 -6.68 -3.69
CA SER A 60 -5.24 -7.30 -4.86
C SER A 60 -6.18 -8.19 -5.68
N ILE A 61 -7.15 -8.86 -5.05
CA ILE A 61 -8.18 -9.63 -5.77
C ILE A 61 -9.15 -8.67 -6.50
N LEU A 62 -9.42 -7.51 -5.91
CA LEU A 62 -10.28 -6.48 -6.51
C LEU A 62 -9.67 -5.90 -7.80
N GLN A 63 -8.35 -5.75 -7.86
CA GLN A 63 -7.62 -5.41 -9.08
C GLN A 63 -7.82 -6.45 -10.20
N VAL A 64 -7.78 -7.73 -9.84
CA VAL A 64 -8.00 -8.83 -10.80
C VAL A 64 -9.44 -8.82 -11.32
N LEU A 65 -10.43 -8.53 -10.47
CA LEU A 65 -11.82 -8.42 -10.90
C LEU A 65 -12.06 -7.26 -11.89
N LEU A 66 -11.34 -6.14 -11.72
CA LEU A 66 -11.38 -5.03 -12.68
C LEU A 66 -10.85 -5.45 -14.05
N ILE A 67 -9.82 -6.31 -14.10
CA ILE A 67 -9.26 -6.84 -15.36
C ILE A 67 -10.30 -7.70 -16.10
N TYR A 68 -11.19 -8.40 -15.37
CA TYR A 68 -12.31 -9.16 -15.93
C TYR A 68 -13.54 -8.31 -16.27
N ASP A 69 -13.44 -6.97 -16.27
CA ASP A 69 -14.50 -6.00 -16.57
C ASP A 69 -15.71 -6.05 -15.61
N ILE A 70 -15.55 -6.65 -14.42
CA ILE A 70 -16.58 -6.68 -13.38
C ILE A 70 -16.50 -5.37 -12.59
N THR A 71 -17.09 -4.32 -13.16
CA THR A 71 -17.02 -2.95 -12.63
C THR A 71 -18.08 -2.63 -11.57
N PHE A 72 -18.90 -3.61 -11.14
CA PHE A 72 -19.96 -3.43 -10.13
C PHE A 72 -20.85 -2.19 -10.36
N GLY A 73 -21.02 -1.75 -11.61
CA GLY A 73 -21.80 -0.55 -11.98
C GLY A 73 -21.12 0.80 -11.75
N LEU A 74 -19.85 0.82 -11.31
CA LEU A 74 -19.02 2.02 -11.16
C LEU A 74 -18.25 2.33 -12.45
N SER A 75 -17.94 3.60 -12.65
CA SER A 75 -17.03 4.00 -13.73
C SER A 75 -15.64 3.38 -13.47
N PRO A 76 -15.00 2.78 -14.49
CA PRO A 76 -13.68 2.14 -14.34
C PRO A 76 -12.61 3.06 -13.74
N PHE A 77 -12.70 4.37 -14.01
CA PHE A 77 -11.80 5.37 -13.43
C PHE A 77 -11.94 5.48 -11.91
N TRP A 78 -13.16 5.64 -11.40
CA TRP A 78 -13.40 5.78 -9.97
C TRP A 78 -13.10 4.51 -9.19
N PHE A 79 -13.32 3.34 -9.81
CA PHE A 79 -12.94 2.07 -9.22
C PHE A 79 -11.41 1.93 -9.11
N ALA A 80 -10.68 2.26 -10.17
CA ALA A 80 -9.21 2.25 -10.16
C ALA A 80 -8.63 3.28 -9.18
N VAL A 81 -9.24 4.47 -9.07
CA VAL A 81 -8.85 5.49 -8.08
C VAL A 81 -9.04 4.94 -6.67
N GLY A 82 -10.20 4.34 -6.39
CA GLY A 82 -10.52 3.78 -5.08
C GLY A 82 -9.56 2.65 -4.68
N ASP A 83 -9.28 1.72 -5.60
CA ASP A 83 -8.38 0.61 -5.34
C ASP A 83 -6.95 1.09 -5.01
N ASP A 84 -6.36 1.96 -5.84
CA ASP A 84 -5.00 2.51 -5.63
C ASP A 84 -4.93 3.32 -4.32
N ALA A 85 -5.97 4.10 -4.05
CA ALA A 85 -6.16 4.86 -2.81
C ALA A 85 -6.22 3.98 -1.55
N PHE A 86 -6.99 2.89 -1.58
CA PHE A 86 -7.12 1.97 -0.45
C PHE A 86 -5.84 1.15 -0.25
N ALA A 87 -5.17 0.73 -1.32
CA ALA A 87 -3.90 0.03 -1.24
C ALA A 87 -2.85 0.89 -0.51
N GLU A 88 -2.72 2.17 -0.87
CA GLU A 88 -1.79 3.09 -0.22
C GLU A 88 -2.19 3.42 1.23
N PHE A 89 -3.50 3.52 1.52
CA PHE A 89 -3.99 3.67 2.89
C PHE A 89 -3.59 2.47 3.78
N VAL A 90 -3.77 1.24 3.29
CA VAL A 90 -3.39 0.01 4.00
C VAL A 90 -1.87 -0.06 4.18
N SER A 91 -1.09 0.30 3.16
CA SER A 91 0.37 0.40 3.23
C SER A 91 0.82 1.40 4.31
N GLY A 92 0.18 2.57 4.38
CA GLY A 92 0.41 3.55 5.43
C GLY A 92 0.16 3.01 6.84
N ILE A 93 -0.91 2.22 7.04
CA ILE A 93 -1.18 1.58 8.34
C ILE A 93 -0.10 0.53 8.66
N GLN A 94 0.41 -0.22 7.68
CA GLN A 94 1.44 -1.26 7.88
C GLN A 94 2.84 -0.69 8.19
N PHE A 95 3.12 0.56 7.84
CA PHE A 95 4.42 1.19 8.07
C PHE A 95 4.81 1.23 9.56
N LEU A 96 3.87 1.59 10.45
CA LEU A 96 4.14 1.65 11.88
C LEU A 96 4.38 0.29 12.56
N PRO A 97 3.55 -0.76 12.37
CA PRO A 97 3.79 -2.07 12.98
C PRO A 97 5.05 -2.75 12.45
N THR A 98 5.42 -2.54 11.17
CA THR A 98 6.70 -3.06 10.63
C THR A 98 7.91 -2.38 11.29
N THR A 99 7.83 -1.06 11.49
CA THR A 99 8.86 -0.30 12.22
C THR A 99 9.00 -0.81 13.67
N ILE A 100 7.88 -1.04 14.37
CA ILE A 100 7.88 -1.59 15.74
C ILE A 100 8.49 -3.00 15.76
N MET A 101 8.13 -3.85 14.80
CA MET A 101 8.68 -5.20 14.65
C MET A 101 10.20 -5.17 14.47
N MET A 102 10.71 -4.27 13.64
CA MET A 102 12.16 -4.09 13.43
C MET A 102 12.88 -3.71 14.71
N VAL A 103 12.37 -2.73 15.46
CA VAL A 103 12.98 -2.32 16.73
C VAL A 103 13.08 -3.50 17.72
N HIS A 104 12.11 -4.41 17.72
CA HIS A 104 12.17 -5.62 18.57
C HIS A 104 13.16 -6.69 18.06
N LEU A 105 13.48 -6.70 16.77
CA LEU A 105 14.46 -7.61 16.16
C LEU A 105 15.89 -7.07 16.26
N CYS A 106 16.05 -5.74 16.37
CA CYS A 106 17.35 -5.10 16.47
C CYS A 106 18.02 -5.42 17.81
N PRO A 107 19.27 -5.95 17.81
CA PRO A 107 20.08 -5.96 19.02
C PRO A 107 20.53 -4.54 19.37
N GLU A 108 20.61 -4.25 20.67
CA GLU A 108 21.05 -2.95 21.18
C GLU A 108 22.43 -2.58 20.59
N GLY A 109 22.52 -1.40 19.95
CA GLY A 109 23.76 -0.91 19.32
C GLY A 109 23.94 -1.24 17.83
N SER A 110 23.04 -2.01 17.20
CA SER A 110 23.10 -2.31 15.74
C SER A 110 21.76 -2.07 15.01
N GLU A 111 20.99 -1.08 15.45
CA GLU A 111 19.72 -0.70 14.83
C GLU A 111 19.91 -0.26 13.36
N GLY A 112 20.99 0.49 13.09
CA GLY A 112 21.31 0.98 11.76
C GLY A 112 21.54 -0.13 10.73
N ALA A 113 22.19 -1.23 11.11
CA ALA A 113 22.40 -2.37 10.21
C ALA A 113 21.08 -3.08 9.88
N SER A 114 20.18 -3.17 10.85
CA SER A 114 18.87 -3.81 10.69
C SER A 114 17.95 -2.99 9.79
N TYR A 115 17.92 -1.66 9.97
CA TYR A 115 17.19 -0.75 9.06
C TYR A 115 17.78 -0.74 7.65
N ALA A 116 19.11 -0.80 7.52
CA ALA A 116 19.77 -0.90 6.22
C ALA A 116 19.35 -2.18 5.50
N MET A 117 19.39 -3.34 6.17
CA MET A 117 18.91 -4.61 5.59
C MET A 117 17.44 -4.54 5.17
N PHE A 118 16.57 -4.02 6.03
CA PHE A 118 15.14 -3.88 5.69
C PHE A 118 14.95 -3.02 4.44
N THR A 119 15.62 -1.87 4.36
CA THR A 119 15.54 -0.97 3.20
C THR A 119 16.06 -1.66 1.94
N THR A 120 17.17 -2.40 2.03
CA THR A 120 17.71 -3.19 0.91
C THR A 120 16.72 -4.23 0.42
N VAL A 121 16.13 -5.01 1.32
CA VAL A 121 15.13 -6.04 0.97
C VAL A 121 13.89 -5.40 0.35
N ASN A 122 13.40 -4.30 0.92
CA ASN A 122 12.25 -3.57 0.38
C ASN A 122 12.53 -3.03 -1.03
N ASN A 123 13.71 -2.44 -1.24
CA ASN A 123 14.12 -1.95 -2.56
C ASN A 123 14.28 -3.11 -3.57
N ALA A 124 14.83 -4.25 -3.16
CA ALA A 124 14.94 -5.44 -4.01
C ALA A 124 13.55 -5.97 -4.41
N ALA A 125 12.61 -6.04 -3.46
CA ALA A 125 11.23 -6.46 -3.73
C ALA A 125 10.53 -5.52 -4.73
N MET A 126 10.71 -4.20 -4.59
CA MET A 126 10.15 -3.22 -5.53
C MET A 126 10.67 -3.45 -6.95
N ASN A 127 11.98 -3.69 -7.12
CA ASN A 127 12.58 -3.98 -8.43
C ASN A 127 12.12 -5.31 -9.03
N LEU A 128 11.77 -6.29 -8.20
CA LEU A 128 11.22 -7.57 -8.69
C LEU A 128 9.75 -7.44 -9.11
N SER A 129 9.00 -6.53 -8.47
CA SER A 129 7.57 -6.28 -8.74
C SER A 129 7.31 -5.30 -9.90
N SER A 130 8.34 -4.59 -10.36
CA SER A 130 8.26 -3.63 -11.46
C SER A 130 8.28 -4.33 -12.79
#